data_AF-A0A845RAA8-F1
#
_entry.id   AF-A0A845RAA8-F1
#
_cell.length_a   1.000
_cell.length_b   1.000
_cell.length_c   1.000
_cell.angle_alpha   90.00
_cell.angle_beta   90.00
_cell.angle_gamma   90.00
#
_symmetry.space_group_name_H-M   'P 1'
#
loop_
_entity.id
_entity.type
_entity.pdbx_description
1 polymer ?
#
loop_
_entity_poly.entity_id
_entity_poly.type
_entity_poly.pdbx_seq_one_letter_code
_entity_poly.pdbx_strand_id
1 'polypeptide(L)'
;LGAGLSLNDAGAVTLLHLIAAGTDTNMVSRGGPERAEAAAALCRDLLARSPLPPVEDIAALGKAFVQDSLSPGGCADLLAAAFFLRSWQSAL
;
A
#
# COMPACT_ATOMS: atom_id res chain seq x y z
N LEU A 1 -14.90 11.01 0.73
CA LEU A 1 -14.90 9.58 1.14
C LEU A 1 -16.31 9.03 0.94
N GLY A 2 -16.60 8.46 -0.22
CA GLY A 2 -17.97 8.15 -0.65
C GLY A 2 -18.29 6.66 -0.79
N ALA A 3 -17.40 5.75 -0.36
CA ALA A 3 -17.54 4.31 -0.61
C ALA A 3 -17.94 3.48 0.64
N GLY A 4 -18.23 4.11 1.78
CA GLY A 4 -18.56 3.39 3.02
C GLY A 4 -17.38 2.67 3.70
N LEU A 5 -16.17 2.82 3.17
CA LEU A 5 -14.94 2.26 3.74
C LEU A 5 -14.52 3.00 5.01
N SER A 6 -14.01 2.27 6.01
CA SER A 6 -13.36 2.88 7.16
C SER A 6 -12.10 3.63 6.71
N LEU A 7 -11.62 4.57 7.55
CA LEU A 7 -10.37 5.29 7.26
C LEU A 7 -9.19 4.32 7.07
N ASN A 8 -9.21 3.21 7.82
CA ASN A 8 -8.20 2.16 7.74
C ASN A 8 -8.24 1.44 6.38
N ASP A 9 -9.44 1.06 5.91
CA ASP A 9 -9.58 0.35 4.62
C ASP A 9 -9.19 1.25 3.46
N ALA A 10 -9.60 2.52 3.52
CA ALA A 10 -9.17 3.53 2.54
C ALA A 10 -7.64 3.71 2.55
N GLY A 11 -7.01 3.69 3.73
CA GLY A 11 -5.56 3.71 3.88
C GLY A 11 -4.88 2.49 3.28
N ALA A 12 -5.41 1.30 3.55
CA ALA A 12 -4.88 0.03 3.03
C ALA A 12 -4.92 -0.03 1.50
N VAL A 13 -6.05 0.39 0.89
CA VAL A 13 -6.17 0.48 -0.57
C VAL A 13 -5.21 1.55 -1.13
N THR A 14 -5.11 2.70 -0.46
CA THR A 14 -4.17 3.77 -0.86
C THR A 14 -2.73 3.28 -0.82
N LEU A 15 -2.35 2.49 0.19
CA LEU A 15 -1.02 1.90 0.29
C LEU A 15 -0.74 0.97 -0.90
N LEU A 16 -1.70 0.14 -1.30
CA LEU A 16 -1.55 -0.70 -2.50
C LEU A 16 -1.32 0.13 -3.76
N HIS A 17 -2.05 1.24 -3.93
CA HIS A 17 -1.83 2.15 -5.06
C HIS A 17 -0.43 2.78 -5.04
N LEU A 18 0.08 3.17 -3.87
CA LEU A 18 1.43 3.71 -3.72
C LEU A 18 2.50 2.68 -4.11
N ILE A 19 2.35 1.43 -3.66
CA ILE A 19 3.26 0.33 -3.99
C ILE A 19 3.18 0.00 -5.49
N ALA A 20 1.98 -0.02 -6.06
CA ALA A 20 1.76 -0.31 -7.48
C ALA A 20 2.37 0.75 -8.42
N ALA A 21 2.38 2.01 -8.00
CA ALA A 21 2.80 3.16 -8.82
C ALA A 21 4.30 3.47 -8.75
N GLY A 22 5.03 2.91 -7.79
CA GLY A 22 6.42 3.32 -7.54
C GLY A 22 7.34 2.20 -7.10
N THR A 23 8.63 2.52 -7.05
CA THR A 23 9.65 1.65 -6.51
C THR A 23 9.90 2.04 -5.04
N ASP A 24 9.36 1.26 -4.11
CA ASP A 24 9.66 1.44 -2.69
C ASP A 24 11.13 1.08 -2.41
N THR A 25 11.93 2.08 -2.02
CA THR A 25 13.36 1.92 -1.79
C THR A 25 13.68 1.03 -0.59
N ASN A 26 12.77 0.91 0.39
CA ASN A 26 12.90 -0.05 1.49
C ASN A 26 12.67 -1.48 1.02
N MET A 27 11.77 -1.71 0.07
CA MET A 27 11.62 -3.02 -0.56
C MET A 27 12.84 -3.37 -1.42
N VAL A 28 13.37 -2.42 -2.18
CA VAL A 28 14.59 -2.63 -2.97
C VAL A 28 15.80 -2.94 -2.08
N SER A 29 15.97 -2.21 -0.96
CA SER A 29 17.11 -2.44 -0.07
C SER A 29 17.06 -3.80 0.64
N ARG A 30 15.86 -4.32 0.92
CA ARG A 30 15.66 -5.61 1.62
C ARG A 30 15.61 -6.81 0.68
N GLY A 31 14.95 -6.68 -0.47
CA GLY A 31 14.69 -7.78 -1.39
C GLY A 31 15.40 -7.67 -2.74
N GLY A 32 16.02 -6.53 -3.05
CA GLY A 32 16.53 -6.24 -4.38
C GLY A 32 15.44 -5.71 -5.32
N PRO A 33 15.86 -5.13 -6.47
CA PRO A 33 14.95 -4.48 -7.42
C PRO A 33 13.94 -5.44 -8.03
N GLU A 34 14.32 -6.69 -8.31
CA GLU A 34 13.43 -7.69 -8.90
C GLU A 34 12.28 -8.07 -7.96
N ARG A 35 12.56 -8.27 -6.67
CA ARG A 35 11.52 -8.62 -5.68
C ARG A 35 10.62 -7.43 -5.36
N ALA A 36 11.17 -6.21 -5.35
CA ALA A 36 10.37 -4.99 -5.22
C ALA A 36 9.42 -4.82 -6.40
N GLU A 37 9.89 -5.05 -7.62
CA GLU A 37 9.06 -4.98 -8.83
C GLU A 37 8.00 -6.08 -8.86
N ALA A 38 8.34 -7.31 -8.46
CA ALA A 38 7.37 -8.40 -8.34
C ALA A 38 6.26 -8.05 -7.33
N ALA A 39 6.60 -7.45 -6.19
CA ALA A 39 5.62 -6.99 -5.21
C ALA A 39 4.72 -5.88 -5.78
N ALA A 40 5.28 -4.90 -6.48
CA ALA A 40 4.52 -3.86 -7.17
C ALA A 40 3.59 -4.45 -8.24
N ALA A 41 4.03 -5.47 -8.97
CA ALA A 41 3.21 -6.20 -9.94
C ALA A 41 2.03 -6.92 -9.26
N LEU A 42 2.24 -7.59 -8.13
CA LEU A 42 1.17 -8.21 -7.36
C LEU A 42 0.10 -7.19 -6.92
N CYS A 43 0.53 -6.00 -6.47
CA CYS A 43 -0.39 -4.92 -6.15
C CYS A 43 -1.17 -4.45 -7.39
N ARG A 44 -0.50 -4.26 -8.54
CA ARG A 44 -1.15 -3.87 -9.81
C ARG A 44 -2.18 -4.90 -10.26
N ASP A 45 -1.83 -6.18 -10.21
CA ASP A 45 -2.72 -7.27 -10.60
C ASP A 45 -3.97 -7.35 -9.70
N LEU A 46 -3.80 -7.15 -8.39
CA LEU A 46 -4.92 -7.10 -7.47
C LEU A 46 -5.84 -5.91 -7.77
N LEU A 47 -5.26 -4.73 -7.98
CA LEU A 47 -5.99 -3.49 -8.29
C LEU A 47 -6.66 -3.53 -9.68
N ALA A 48 -6.09 -4.25 -10.64
CA ALA A 48 -6.69 -4.46 -11.95
C ALA A 48 -7.94 -5.34 -11.88
N ARG A 49 -7.97 -6.33 -10.98
CA ARG A 49 -9.15 -7.18 -10.73
C ARG A 49 -10.23 -6.44 -9.96
N SER A 50 -9.84 -5.66 -8.96
CA SER A 50 -10.75 -4.79 -8.21
C SER A 50 -10.05 -3.50 -7.80
N PRO A 51 -10.50 -2.32 -8.25
CA PRO A 51 -9.94 -1.04 -7.80
C PRO A 51 -10.10 -0.81 -6.29
N LEU A 52 -11.08 -1.47 -5.67
CA LEU A 52 -11.31 -1.50 -4.23
C LEU A 52 -11.32 -2.97 -3.78
N PRO A 53 -10.16 -3.61 -3.61
CA PRO A 53 -10.09 -5.01 -3.20
C PRO A 53 -10.74 -5.21 -1.82
N PRO A 54 -11.37 -6.37 -1.58
CA PRO A 54 -11.78 -6.78 -0.25
C PRO A 54 -10.59 -6.79 0.72
N VAL A 55 -10.83 -6.44 1.98
CA VAL A 55 -9.77 -6.30 3.00
C VAL A 55 -9.01 -7.62 3.22
N GLU A 56 -9.69 -8.75 3.07
CA GLU A 56 -9.11 -10.08 3.15
C GLU A 56 -8.02 -10.32 2.09
N ASP A 57 -8.19 -9.82 0.86
CA ASP A 57 -7.22 -9.95 -0.22
C ASP A 57 -5.99 -9.08 0.06
N ILE A 58 -6.23 -7.86 0.57
CA ILE A 58 -5.16 -6.95 0.99
C ILE A 58 -4.35 -7.58 2.13
N ALA A 59 -5.04 -8.18 3.12
CA ALA A 59 -4.40 -8.84 4.25
C ALA A 59 -3.61 -10.09 3.82
N ALA A 60 -4.12 -10.86 2.85
CA ALA A 60 -3.40 -12.00 2.29
C ALA A 60 -2.11 -11.56 1.58
N LEU A 61 -2.17 -10.49 0.78
CA LEU A 61 -0.98 -9.91 0.13
C LEU A 61 0.02 -9.37 1.15
N GLY A 62 -0.46 -8.68 2.20
CA GLY A 62 0.39 -8.20 3.29
C GLY A 62 1.12 -9.34 4.02
N LYS A 63 0.45 -10.47 4.24
CA LYS A 63 1.09 -11.68 4.81
C LYS A 63 2.21 -12.22 3.91
N ALA A 64 2.00 -12.24 2.60
CA ALA A 64 3.02 -12.68 1.64
C ALA A 64 4.27 -11.79 1.73
N PHE A 65 4.12 -10.46 1.80
CA PHE A 65 5.25 -9.55 1.98
C PHE A 65 6.02 -9.81 3.28
N VAL A 66 5.31 -10.04 4.39
CA VAL A 66 5.94 -10.38 5.68
C VAL A 66 6.73 -11.68 5.59
N GLN A 67 6.16 -12.72 4.96
CA GLN A 67 6.85 -14.00 4.75
C GLN A 67 8.13 -13.83 3.92
N ASP A 68 8.09 -12.92 2.94
CA ASP A 68 9.21 -12.60 2.07
C ASP A 68 10.21 -11.60 2.67
N SER A 69 9.99 -11.15 3.92
CA SER A 69 10.77 -10.08 4.58
C SER A 69 10.79 -8.76 3.80
N LEU A 70 9.75 -8.51 3.00
CA LEU A 70 9.53 -7.28 2.26
C LEU A 70 8.64 -6.35 3.09
N SER A 71 9.02 -5.07 3.16
CA SER A 71 8.22 -4.06 3.84
C SER A 71 8.20 -2.77 3.00
N PRO A 72 7.02 -2.30 2.57
CA PRO A 72 6.85 -1.06 1.81
C PRO A 72 6.91 0.16 2.74
N GLY A 73 8.02 0.32 3.45
CA GLY A 73 8.18 1.36 4.46
C GLY A 73 8.12 2.76 3.88
N GLY A 74 8.71 2.97 2.69
CA GLY A 74 8.68 4.28 2.05
C GLY A 74 7.25 4.68 1.64
N CYS A 75 6.47 3.75 1.10
CA CYS A 75 5.06 3.97 0.80
C CYS A 75 4.23 4.20 2.07
N ALA A 76 4.53 3.49 3.17
CA ALA A 76 3.85 3.69 4.45
C ALA A 76 4.13 5.10 5.03
N ASP A 77 5.36 5.59 4.92
CA ASP A 77 5.72 6.95 5.36
C ASP A 77 4.99 8.02 4.55
N LEU A 78 4.88 7.84 3.23
CA LEU A 78 4.09 8.72 2.37
C LEU A 78 2.61 8.72 2.74
N LEU A 79 2.03 7.55 3.02
CA LEU A 79 0.65 7.44 3.49
C LEU A 79 0.45 8.14 4.84
N ALA A 80 1.38 7.95 5.77
CA ALA A 80 1.34 8.60 7.08
C ALA A 80 1.40 10.14 6.94
N ALA A 81 2.29 10.65 6.08
CA ALA A 81 2.37 12.08 5.77
C ALA A 81 1.06 12.61 5.16
N ALA A 82 0.44 11.87 4.24
CA ALA A 82 -0.85 12.23 3.67
C ALA A 82 -1.97 12.28 4.73
N PHE A 83 -2.02 11.32 5.65
CA PHE A 83 -2.97 11.34 6.76
C PHE A 83 -2.71 12.51 7.72
N PHE A 84 -1.45 12.82 8.01
CA PHE A 84 -1.08 13.96 8.85
C PHE A 84 -1.53 15.28 8.23
N LEU A 85 -1.26 15.52 6.95
CA LEU A 85 -1.69 16.74 6.27
C LEU A 85 -3.22 16.86 6.23
N ARG A 86 -3.91 15.74 6.04
CA ARG A 86 -5.37 15.70 6.03
C ARG A 86 -5.98 15.97 7.41
N SER A 87 -5.40 15.41 8.47
CA SER A 87 -5.87 15.66 9.84
C SER A 87 -5.61 17.11 10.24
N TRP A 88 -4.46 17.66 9.84
CA TRP A 88 -4.13 19.07 10.00
C TRP A 88 -5.15 19.99 9.33
N GLN A 89 -5.49 19.73 8.06
CA GLN A 89 -6.50 20.51 7.34
C GLN A 89 -7.89 20.44 7.99
N SER A 90 -8.24 19.30 8.60
CA SER A 90 -9.54 19.12 9.25
C SER A 90 -9.64 19.78 10.63
N ALA A 91 -8.52 20.23 11.19
CA ALA A 91 -8.43 20.93 12.48
C ALA A 91 -8.46 22.46 12.34
N LEU A 92 -8.45 22.97 11.10
CA LEU A 92 -8.63 24.38 10.73
C LEU A 92 -10.09 24.66 10.41
#